data_AF-A0A075H745-F1
#
_entry.id   AF-A0A075H745-F1
#
_cell.length_a   1.000
_cell.length_b   1.000
_cell.length_c   1.000
_cell.angle_alpha   90.00
_cell.angle_beta   90.00
_cell.angle_gamma   90.00
#
_symmetry.space_group_name_H-M   'P 1'
#
loop_
_entity.id
_entity.type
_entity.pdbx_description
1 polymer ?
#
loop_
_entity_poly.entity_id
_entity_poly.type
_entity_poly.pdbx_seq_one_letter_code
_entity_poly.pdbx_strand_id
1 'polypeptide(L)'
;MAFITKRYPHYDSYLQGERSARALVRIAKGLYTPTTATRKPGVITPTVLQWTGHSPSMDIMERARRWESRERDVYISVAYGFPWADVPDVGATVHVMTNGDQILADRIADDMSDFIWRVREGLFGDIPARPEVATNRAVTAFVEGQTPIVLADYSDRSGDSTFTLQQVVEKPMSGVLVATIRDENVIEALVASNAQSGDLFSMEVGGFAAPSSGDPVKVDGTLTYFGPAFRYPQVAVVDFGDRNTVIITPALKQVIWLEEIEFGPLDPNDYDVFVLKSRVHFRRGFDESGYAKTIILVDAPGPFVGTNALEALPYENVTLTDHYPYGTPPGRN
;
A
#
# COMPACT_ATOMS: atom_id res chain seq x y z
N MET A 1 -18.85 17.04 -7.77
CA MET A 1 -18.90 15.74 -8.46
C MET A 1 -17.65 14.96 -8.11
N ALA A 2 -17.75 13.66 -7.82
CA ALA A 2 -16.60 12.82 -7.53
C ALA A 2 -16.76 11.41 -8.10
N PHE A 3 -15.72 10.93 -8.77
CA PHE A 3 -15.59 9.57 -9.28
C PHE A 3 -14.32 8.96 -8.69
N ILE A 4 -14.48 8.00 -7.80
CA ILE A 4 -13.38 7.35 -7.08
C ILE A 4 -13.22 5.92 -7.58
N THR A 5 -11.98 5.45 -7.66
CA THR A 5 -11.63 4.05 -7.93
C THR A 5 -12.29 3.14 -6.91
N LYS A 6 -12.93 2.07 -7.38
CA LYS A 6 -13.58 1.06 -6.54
C LYS A 6 -12.72 -0.19 -6.35
N ARG A 7 -11.53 -0.22 -6.96
CA ARG A 7 -10.50 -1.22 -6.68
C ARG A 7 -9.35 -0.55 -5.94
N TYR A 8 -8.85 -1.25 -4.93
CA TYR A 8 -7.58 -1.01 -4.27
C TYR A 8 -6.90 -2.39 -4.17
N PRO A 9 -5.84 -2.66 -4.94
CA PRO A 9 -5.10 -1.70 -5.78
C PRO A 9 -5.90 -1.15 -6.97
N HIS A 10 -5.49 0.02 -7.47
CA HIS A 10 -6.32 0.86 -8.35
C HIS A 10 -6.29 0.43 -9.82
N TYR A 11 -7.10 -0.56 -10.19
CA TYR A 11 -7.18 -1.08 -11.56
C TYR A 11 -8.22 -0.36 -12.44
N ASP A 12 -9.16 0.35 -11.81
CA ASP A 12 -10.31 0.93 -12.50
C ASP A 12 -10.21 2.44 -12.73
N SER A 13 -9.03 3.04 -12.53
CA SER A 13 -8.81 4.48 -12.70
C SER A 13 -9.18 5.00 -14.09
N TYR A 14 -8.84 4.24 -15.15
CA TYR A 14 -9.23 4.58 -16.53
C TYR A 14 -10.76 4.63 -16.68
N LEU A 15 -11.45 3.59 -16.19
CA LEU A 15 -12.92 3.51 -16.24
C LEU A 15 -13.59 4.66 -15.48
N GLN A 16 -13.07 5.01 -14.29
CA GLN A 16 -13.60 6.16 -13.54
C GLN A 16 -13.33 7.48 -14.24
N GLY A 17 -12.16 7.65 -14.88
CA GLY A 17 -11.84 8.82 -15.69
C GLY A 17 -12.80 8.99 -16.86
N GLU A 18 -13.11 7.92 -17.59
CA GLU A 18 -14.11 7.96 -18.66
C GLU A 18 -15.52 8.30 -18.15
N ARG A 19 -15.94 7.71 -17.01
CA ARG A 19 -17.23 8.03 -16.37
C ARG A 19 -17.31 9.52 -16.04
N SER A 20 -16.25 10.08 -15.48
CA SER A 20 -16.14 11.51 -15.16
C SER A 20 -16.27 12.38 -16.42
N ALA A 21 -15.54 12.06 -17.49
CA ALA A 21 -15.61 12.78 -18.76
C ALA A 21 -17.02 12.76 -19.37
N ARG A 22 -17.67 11.59 -19.38
CA ARG A 22 -19.06 11.45 -19.87
C ARG A 22 -20.05 12.26 -19.03
N ALA A 23 -19.90 12.27 -17.70
CA ALA A 23 -20.75 13.06 -16.82
C ALA A 23 -20.62 14.56 -17.11
N LEU A 24 -19.39 15.07 -17.27
CA LEU A 24 -19.12 16.47 -17.63
C LEU A 24 -19.83 16.87 -18.93
N VAL A 25 -19.72 16.04 -19.99
CA VAL A 25 -20.41 16.30 -21.26
C VAL A 25 -21.93 16.33 -21.11
N ARG A 26 -22.48 15.42 -20.32
CA ARG A 26 -23.94 15.37 -20.07
C ARG A 26 -24.43 16.60 -19.32
N ILE A 27 -23.67 17.08 -18.34
CA ILE A 27 -23.99 18.30 -17.59
C ILE A 27 -23.98 19.52 -18.50
N ALA A 28 -22.93 19.66 -19.32
CA ALA A 28 -22.84 20.76 -20.28
C ALA A 28 -24.02 20.79 -21.27
N LYS A 29 -24.64 19.64 -21.55
CA LYS A 29 -25.82 19.50 -22.41
C LYS A 29 -27.16 19.60 -21.65
N GLY A 30 -27.15 19.81 -20.33
CA GLY A 30 -28.36 19.80 -19.50
C GLY A 30 -29.03 18.41 -19.37
N LEU A 31 -28.31 17.33 -19.68
CA LEU A 31 -28.79 15.93 -19.62
C LEU A 31 -28.52 15.26 -18.27
N TYR A 32 -27.85 15.96 -17.37
CA TYR A 32 -27.54 15.50 -16.04
C TYR A 32 -27.44 16.69 -15.10
N THR A 33 -28.26 16.73 -14.05
CA THR A 33 -28.23 17.74 -12.99
C THR A 33 -27.64 17.08 -11.74
N PRO A 34 -26.38 17.37 -11.36
CA PRO A 34 -25.76 16.72 -10.21
C PRO A 34 -26.51 17.05 -8.93
N THR A 35 -27.11 16.01 -8.34
CA THR A 35 -27.73 16.06 -7.02
C THR A 35 -26.99 15.06 -6.15
N THR A 36 -26.58 15.48 -4.95
CA THR A 36 -25.58 14.72 -4.19
C THR A 36 -25.96 14.56 -2.72
N ALA A 37 -25.56 13.44 -2.14
CA ALA A 37 -25.62 13.20 -0.70
C ALA A 37 -24.29 12.61 -0.22
N THR A 38 -23.83 13.04 0.95
CA THR A 38 -22.60 12.56 1.58
C THR A 38 -22.90 12.04 2.97
N ARG A 39 -22.26 10.93 3.37
CA ARG A 39 -22.32 10.38 4.73
C ARG A 39 -20.94 9.94 5.19
N LYS A 40 -20.63 10.19 6.46
CA LYS A 40 -19.46 9.63 7.13
C LYS A 40 -19.93 8.47 8.02
N PRO A 41 -19.57 7.21 7.73
CA PRO A 41 -19.92 6.08 8.58
C PRO A 41 -19.24 6.14 9.96
N GLY A 42 -18.19 6.96 10.10
CA GLY A 42 -17.44 7.10 11.35
C GLY A 42 -16.53 5.90 11.63
N VAL A 43 -15.85 5.44 10.58
CA VAL A 43 -14.86 4.36 10.64
C VAL A 43 -13.54 4.90 10.09
N ILE A 44 -12.43 4.68 10.77
CA ILE A 44 -11.08 5.06 10.31
C ILE A 44 -10.20 3.81 10.27
N THR A 45 -9.57 3.52 9.14
CA THR A 45 -8.77 2.30 8.96
C THR A 45 -7.37 2.64 8.45
N PRO A 46 -6.31 2.01 8.97
CA PRO A 46 -5.01 1.98 8.32
C PRO A 46 -5.10 1.48 6.88
N THR A 47 -4.39 2.10 5.93
CA THR A 47 -4.60 1.78 4.50
C THR A 47 -4.18 0.36 4.11
N VAL A 48 -3.40 -0.35 4.93
CA VAL A 48 -3.08 -1.77 4.70
C VAL A 48 -4.32 -2.67 4.83
N LEU A 49 -5.33 -2.24 5.59
CA LEU A 49 -6.58 -2.97 5.83
C LEU A 49 -7.67 -2.66 4.80
N GLN A 50 -7.40 -1.76 3.85
CA GLN A 50 -8.39 -1.26 2.90
C GLN A 50 -8.41 -2.06 1.58
N TRP A 51 -7.73 -3.22 1.50
CA TRP A 51 -7.66 -4.03 0.29
C TRP A 51 -9.05 -4.50 -0.17
N THR A 52 -9.43 -4.17 -1.39
CA THR A 52 -10.76 -4.50 -1.95
C THR A 52 -10.85 -5.90 -2.58
N GLY A 53 -9.77 -6.68 -2.52
CA GLY A 53 -9.76 -8.09 -2.92
C GLY A 53 -10.22 -9.05 -1.82
N HIS A 54 -10.55 -8.53 -0.62
CA HIS A 54 -11.12 -9.32 0.47
C HIS A 54 -12.30 -8.59 1.13
N SER A 55 -13.24 -9.35 1.70
CA SER A 55 -14.35 -8.80 2.47
C SER A 55 -13.86 -8.31 3.84
N PRO A 56 -14.43 -7.22 4.38
CA PRO A 56 -15.66 -6.55 3.94
C PRO A 56 -15.45 -5.45 2.90
N SER A 57 -14.21 -5.05 2.59
CA SER A 57 -13.94 -4.00 1.61
C SER A 57 -14.43 -4.35 0.20
N MET A 58 -14.31 -5.62 -0.19
CA MET A 58 -14.91 -6.15 -1.41
C MET A 58 -16.44 -5.95 -1.42
N ASP A 59 -17.13 -6.39 -0.37
CA ASP A 59 -18.58 -6.32 -0.27
C ASP A 59 -19.12 -4.89 -0.25
N ILE A 60 -18.40 -3.95 0.38
CA ILE A 60 -18.74 -2.53 0.35
C ILE A 60 -18.72 -2.01 -1.08
N MET A 61 -17.67 -2.32 -1.84
CA MET A 61 -17.55 -1.89 -3.24
C MET A 61 -18.59 -2.59 -4.14
N GLU A 62 -18.88 -3.88 -3.91
CA GLU A 62 -19.92 -4.60 -4.65
C GLU A 62 -21.32 -4.07 -4.34
N ARG A 63 -21.58 -3.65 -3.10
CA ARG A 63 -22.85 -2.98 -2.75
C ARG A 63 -23.03 -1.69 -3.54
N ALA A 64 -21.99 -0.87 -3.65
CA ALA A 64 -22.03 0.34 -4.48
C ALA A 64 -22.30 -0.01 -5.95
N ARG A 65 -21.62 -1.01 -6.52
CA ARG A 65 -21.85 -1.45 -7.91
C ARG A 65 -23.29 -1.94 -8.15
N ARG A 66 -23.91 -2.62 -7.19
CA ARG A 66 -25.31 -3.09 -7.28
C ARG A 66 -26.31 -1.94 -7.29
N TRP A 67 -26.05 -0.85 -6.58
CA TRP A 67 -26.87 0.36 -6.69
C TRP A 67 -26.71 1.03 -8.06
N GLU A 68 -25.46 1.24 -8.50
CA GLU A 68 -25.15 1.84 -9.81
C GLU A 68 -25.72 1.03 -10.99
N SER A 69 -25.92 -0.29 -10.84
CA SER A 69 -26.51 -1.13 -11.89
C SER A 69 -28.03 -1.13 -11.90
N ARG A 70 -28.68 -0.91 -10.75
CA ARG A 70 -30.15 -0.91 -10.61
C ARG A 70 -30.76 0.45 -10.90
N GLU A 71 -30.05 1.52 -10.54
CA GLU A 71 -30.54 2.89 -10.64
C GLU A 71 -29.76 3.64 -11.72
N ARG A 72 -30.47 4.09 -12.74
CA ARG A 72 -29.86 4.81 -13.86
C ARG A 72 -29.29 6.14 -13.40
N ASP A 73 -28.16 6.54 -13.99
CA ASP A 73 -27.52 7.84 -13.74
C ASP A 73 -27.12 8.04 -12.26
N VAL A 74 -26.90 6.94 -11.52
CA VAL A 74 -26.35 6.94 -10.15
C VAL A 74 -24.86 6.62 -10.18
N TYR A 75 -24.08 7.37 -9.38
CA TYR A 75 -22.67 7.11 -9.14
C TYR A 75 -22.38 7.16 -7.64
N ILE A 76 -21.63 6.18 -7.14
CA ILE A 76 -21.30 6.05 -5.73
C ILE A 76 -19.79 5.97 -5.59
N SER A 77 -19.25 6.89 -4.80
CA SER A 77 -17.84 6.97 -4.47
C SER A 77 -17.67 6.65 -2.99
N VAL A 78 -16.85 5.65 -2.67
CA VAL A 78 -16.47 5.30 -1.30
C VAL A 78 -15.00 5.61 -1.13
N ALA A 79 -14.68 6.57 -0.27
CA ALA A 79 -13.33 6.89 0.15
C ALA A 79 -13.11 6.34 1.56
N TYR A 80 -12.14 5.45 1.77
CA TYR A 80 -11.80 5.00 3.12
C TYR A 80 -11.02 6.04 3.94
N GLY A 81 -10.53 7.10 3.28
CA GLY A 81 -9.71 8.14 3.87
C GLY A 81 -8.22 7.79 3.93
N PHE A 82 -7.40 8.80 4.20
CA PHE A 82 -5.97 8.62 4.50
C PHE A 82 -5.81 8.87 6.01
N PRO A 83 -5.67 7.81 6.82
CA PRO A 83 -5.81 7.91 8.27
C PRO A 83 -4.72 8.78 8.89
N TRP A 84 -3.53 8.85 8.28
CA TRP A 84 -2.42 9.66 8.78
C TRP A 84 -2.51 11.15 8.44
N ALA A 85 -3.58 11.61 7.77
CA ALA A 85 -3.84 13.03 7.61
C ALA A 85 -4.52 13.58 8.87
N ASP A 86 -3.89 14.56 9.51
CA ASP A 86 -4.48 15.28 10.64
C ASP A 86 -5.46 16.36 10.13
N VAL A 87 -6.63 15.91 9.68
CA VAL A 87 -7.69 16.78 9.15
C VAL A 87 -9.06 16.40 9.73
N PRO A 88 -9.96 17.37 9.96
CA PRO A 88 -11.28 17.09 10.55
C PRO A 88 -12.13 16.09 9.73
N ASP A 89 -11.86 16.01 8.43
CA ASP A 89 -12.60 15.16 7.50
C ASP A 89 -12.09 13.71 7.43
N VAL A 90 -11.13 13.30 8.27
CA VAL A 90 -10.55 11.95 8.24
C VAL A 90 -11.59 10.83 8.39
N GLY A 91 -11.23 9.65 7.88
CA GLY A 91 -12.05 8.45 7.93
C GLY A 91 -12.90 8.20 6.68
N ALA A 92 -13.67 7.12 6.73
CA ALA A 92 -14.49 6.68 5.61
C ALA A 92 -15.58 7.72 5.28
N THR A 93 -15.82 7.91 3.99
CA THR A 93 -16.81 8.82 3.43
C THR A 93 -17.50 8.16 2.24
N VAL A 94 -18.82 8.19 2.22
CA VAL A 94 -19.65 7.83 1.07
C VAL A 94 -20.15 9.11 0.42
N HIS A 95 -19.93 9.23 -0.89
CA HIS A 95 -20.48 10.30 -1.71
C HIS A 95 -21.31 9.71 -2.84
N VAL A 96 -22.59 10.07 -2.88
CA VAL A 96 -23.54 9.63 -3.89
C VAL A 96 -23.87 10.80 -4.81
N MET A 97 -23.95 10.52 -6.10
CA MET A 97 -24.47 11.43 -7.11
C MET A 97 -25.64 10.77 -7.85
N THR A 98 -26.69 11.55 -8.07
CA THR A 98 -27.86 11.21 -8.89
C THR A 98 -28.11 12.33 -9.90
N ASN A 99 -29.16 12.17 -10.72
CA ASN A 99 -29.58 13.14 -11.72
C ASN A 99 -30.89 13.83 -11.31
N GLY A 100 -30.81 14.92 -10.54
CA GLY A 100 -31.99 15.69 -10.11
C GLY A 100 -32.84 15.03 -9.01
N ASP A 101 -32.41 13.90 -8.44
CA ASP A 101 -33.19 13.13 -7.46
C ASP A 101 -32.49 13.09 -6.08
N GLN A 102 -32.90 14.00 -5.21
CA GLN A 102 -32.35 14.13 -3.86
C GLN A 102 -32.76 12.96 -2.95
N ILE A 103 -34.01 12.49 -3.07
CA ILE A 103 -34.54 11.39 -2.23
C ILE A 103 -33.74 10.12 -2.50
N LEU A 104 -33.45 9.83 -3.77
CA LEU A 104 -32.61 8.71 -4.16
C LEU A 104 -31.17 8.86 -3.65
N ALA A 105 -30.60 10.07 -3.75
CA ALA A 105 -29.23 10.33 -3.28
C ALA A 105 -29.10 10.04 -1.78
N ASP A 106 -30.03 10.56 -0.97
CA ASP A 106 -30.04 10.35 0.48
C ASP A 106 -30.25 8.89 0.84
N ARG A 107 -31.22 8.21 0.22
CA ARG A 107 -31.51 6.79 0.46
C ARG A 107 -30.29 5.90 0.25
N ILE A 108 -29.55 6.13 -0.84
CA ILE A 108 -28.35 5.35 -1.16
C ILE A 108 -27.22 5.69 -0.18
N ALA A 109 -27.05 6.97 0.16
CA ALA A 109 -25.98 7.39 1.05
C ALA A 109 -26.17 6.81 2.47
N ASP A 110 -27.41 6.81 2.96
CA ASP A 110 -27.79 6.18 4.23
C ASP A 110 -27.52 4.67 4.20
N ASP A 111 -28.02 3.97 3.17
CA ASP A 111 -27.82 2.52 3.02
C ASP A 111 -26.34 2.11 2.96
N MET A 112 -25.54 2.84 2.21
CA MET A 112 -24.09 2.60 2.11
C MET A 112 -23.38 2.90 3.43
N SER A 113 -23.75 3.99 4.11
CA SER A 113 -23.18 4.35 5.41
C SER A 113 -23.48 3.30 6.47
N ASP A 114 -24.74 2.86 6.54
CA ASP A 114 -25.20 1.82 7.46
C ASP A 114 -24.60 0.46 7.15
N PHE A 115 -24.39 0.14 5.88
CA PHE A 115 -23.69 -1.08 5.50
C PHE A 115 -22.25 -1.07 5.98
N ILE A 116 -21.50 0.00 5.74
CA ILE A 116 -20.11 0.14 6.19
C ILE A 116 -20.05 0.03 7.72
N TRP A 117 -20.95 0.72 8.44
CA TRP A 117 -21.04 0.59 9.88
C TRP A 117 -21.28 -0.86 10.31
N ARG A 118 -22.25 -1.55 9.70
CA ARG A 118 -22.60 -2.93 10.05
C ARG A 118 -21.43 -3.92 9.88
N VAL A 119 -20.59 -3.74 8.87
CA VAL A 119 -19.48 -4.66 8.57
C VAL A 119 -18.13 -4.21 9.14
N ARG A 120 -18.10 -3.10 9.91
CA ARG A 120 -16.87 -2.40 10.31
C ARG A 120 -15.87 -3.26 11.08
N GLU A 121 -16.34 -4.19 11.91
CA GLU A 121 -15.47 -5.04 12.72
C GLU A 121 -14.55 -5.91 11.84
N GLY A 122 -15.09 -6.40 10.72
CA GLY A 122 -14.33 -7.19 9.75
C GLY A 122 -13.24 -6.40 9.02
N LEU A 123 -13.21 -5.06 9.11
CA LEU A 123 -12.12 -4.26 8.54
C LEU A 123 -10.83 -4.37 9.34
N PHE A 124 -10.88 -4.87 10.58
CA PHE A 124 -9.73 -4.98 11.48
C PHE A 124 -9.44 -6.46 11.72
N GLY A 125 -8.92 -7.12 10.67
CA GLY A 125 -8.45 -8.51 10.72
C GLY A 125 -7.09 -8.64 11.38
N ASP A 126 -6.27 -9.58 10.89
CA ASP A 126 -4.96 -9.87 11.49
C ASP A 126 -4.04 -8.65 11.47
N ILE A 127 -3.53 -8.31 12.66
CA ILE A 127 -2.54 -7.27 12.85
C ILE A 127 -1.25 -7.73 12.15
N PRO A 128 -0.66 -6.90 11.28
CA PRO A 128 0.62 -7.21 10.67
C PRO A 128 1.71 -7.52 11.70
N ALA A 129 2.63 -8.42 11.34
CA ALA A 129 3.66 -8.88 12.23
C ALA A 129 4.81 -7.87 12.34
N ARG A 130 5.45 -7.77 13.51
CA ARG A 130 6.72 -7.06 13.64
C ARG A 130 7.80 -7.69 12.74
N PRO A 131 8.84 -6.95 12.31
CA PRO A 131 9.82 -7.44 11.34
C PRO A 131 10.46 -8.76 11.74
N GLU A 132 10.86 -8.89 13.01
CA GLU A 132 11.45 -10.13 13.54
C GLU A 132 10.50 -11.33 13.46
N VAL A 133 9.23 -11.13 13.84
CA VAL A 133 8.19 -12.16 13.80
C VAL A 133 7.88 -12.53 12.35
N ALA A 134 7.82 -11.54 11.46
CA ALA A 134 7.55 -11.75 10.05
C ALA A 134 8.67 -12.56 9.37
N THR A 135 9.93 -12.22 9.63
CA THR A 135 11.07 -12.98 9.08
C THR A 135 11.14 -14.39 9.66
N ASN A 136 10.84 -14.59 10.95
CA ASN A 136 10.73 -15.93 11.53
C ASN A 136 9.64 -16.77 10.84
N ARG A 137 8.46 -16.18 10.57
CA ARG A 137 7.39 -16.85 9.82
C ARG A 137 7.80 -17.18 8.38
N ALA A 138 8.56 -16.29 7.72
CA ALA A 138 9.09 -16.55 6.39
C ALA A 138 10.10 -17.72 6.39
N VAL A 139 10.98 -17.81 7.39
CA VAL A 139 11.89 -18.95 7.55
C VAL A 139 11.11 -20.25 7.72
N THR A 140 10.06 -20.28 8.53
CA THR A 140 9.19 -21.46 8.68
C THR A 140 8.53 -21.83 7.35
N ALA A 141 7.91 -20.87 6.67
CA ALA A 141 7.24 -21.08 5.38
C ALA A 141 8.22 -21.58 4.30
N PHE A 142 9.47 -21.10 4.31
CA PHE A 142 10.51 -21.55 3.39
C PHE A 142 10.84 -23.03 3.60
N VAL A 143 11.07 -23.45 4.85
CA VAL A 143 11.34 -24.86 5.22
C VAL A 143 10.16 -25.77 4.85
N GLU A 144 8.92 -25.26 4.92
CA GLU A 144 7.70 -25.97 4.54
C GLU A 144 7.40 -25.96 3.03
N GLY A 145 8.28 -25.40 2.20
CA GLY A 145 8.10 -25.33 0.74
C GLY A 145 6.91 -24.45 0.33
N GLN A 146 6.62 -23.40 1.10
CA GLN A 146 5.55 -22.42 0.83
C GLN A 146 6.07 -21.17 0.10
N THR A 147 7.04 -21.34 -0.79
CA THR A 147 7.63 -20.31 -1.64
C THR A 147 6.89 -20.18 -2.98
N PRO A 148 6.95 -19.01 -3.66
CA PRO A 148 7.56 -17.75 -3.21
C PRO A 148 6.83 -17.09 -2.03
N ILE A 149 7.60 -16.46 -1.13
CA ILE A 149 7.09 -15.76 0.05
C ILE A 149 7.20 -14.25 -0.16
N VAL A 150 6.16 -13.50 0.20
CA VAL A 150 6.21 -12.03 0.22
C VAL A 150 6.17 -11.52 1.66
N LEU A 151 7.20 -10.78 2.05
CA LEU A 151 7.23 -9.91 3.21
C LEU A 151 6.83 -8.49 2.77
N ALA A 152 5.55 -8.14 2.97
CA ALA A 152 5.02 -6.83 2.59
C ALA A 152 5.22 -5.81 3.71
N ASP A 153 6.30 -5.05 3.62
CA ASP A 153 6.62 -3.94 4.53
C ASP A 153 5.78 -2.71 4.17
N TYR A 154 4.80 -2.39 5.02
CA TYR A 154 3.85 -1.32 4.75
C TYR A 154 4.22 0.01 5.42
N SER A 155 5.11 -0.04 6.40
CA SER A 155 5.40 1.06 7.32
C SER A 155 5.96 2.27 6.59
N ASP A 156 6.86 2.03 5.64
CA ASP A 156 7.49 3.03 4.82
C ASP A 156 7.38 2.63 3.35
N ARG A 157 6.25 2.97 2.73
CA ARG A 157 6.01 2.62 1.33
C ARG A 157 7.06 3.32 0.45
N SER A 158 7.83 2.53 -0.30
CA SER A 158 8.87 2.97 -1.26
C SER A 158 10.08 3.74 -0.71
N GLY A 159 10.18 3.93 0.62
CA GLY A 159 11.22 4.76 1.24
C GLY A 159 12.50 4.02 1.62
N ASP A 160 13.22 4.62 2.57
CA ASP A 160 14.56 4.23 3.02
C ASP A 160 14.53 3.32 4.27
N SER A 161 13.37 2.90 4.77
CA SER A 161 13.32 2.14 6.02
C SER A 161 13.96 0.76 5.92
N THR A 162 14.70 0.40 6.98
CA THR A 162 15.63 -0.73 7.00
C THR A 162 15.24 -1.86 7.95
N PHE A 163 14.18 -1.74 8.75
CA PHE A 163 13.86 -2.73 9.79
C PHE A 163 13.77 -4.17 9.25
N THR A 164 13.16 -4.36 8.07
CA THR A 164 13.10 -5.69 7.44
C THR A 164 14.44 -6.10 6.83
N LEU A 165 15.19 -5.16 6.23
CA LEU A 165 16.55 -5.42 5.72
C LEU A 165 17.48 -5.89 6.85
N GLN A 166 17.44 -5.22 8.00
CA GLN A 166 18.22 -5.58 9.18
C GLN A 166 17.97 -7.04 9.57
N GLN A 167 16.71 -7.46 9.61
CA GLN A 167 16.35 -8.84 9.92
C GLN A 167 16.82 -9.84 8.86
N VAL A 168 16.87 -9.46 7.58
CA VAL A 168 17.40 -10.30 6.51
C VAL A 168 18.92 -10.46 6.61
N VAL A 169 19.64 -9.39 6.99
CA VAL A 169 21.10 -9.42 7.18
C VAL A 169 21.50 -10.22 8.43
N GLU A 170 20.76 -10.08 9.53
CA GLU A 170 21.09 -10.72 10.81
C GLU A 170 20.70 -12.21 10.88
N LYS A 171 19.76 -12.67 10.03
CA LYS A 171 19.26 -14.04 10.03
C LYS A 171 19.82 -14.85 8.87
N PRO A 172 19.92 -16.19 9.01
CA PRO A 172 20.35 -17.07 7.92
C PRO A 172 19.23 -17.28 6.89
N MET A 173 18.77 -16.20 6.26
CA MET A 173 17.85 -16.27 5.12
C MET A 173 18.66 -16.36 3.83
N SER A 174 18.15 -17.14 2.87
CA SER A 174 18.75 -17.35 1.55
C SER A 174 17.72 -17.12 0.47
N GLY A 175 18.15 -16.64 -0.69
CA GLY A 175 17.24 -16.40 -1.83
C GLY A 175 16.29 -15.22 -1.58
N VAL A 176 16.70 -14.19 -0.84
CA VAL A 176 15.88 -13.01 -0.54
C VAL A 176 16.16 -11.88 -1.51
N LEU A 177 15.13 -11.36 -2.17
CA LEU A 177 15.18 -10.08 -2.89
C LEU A 177 14.53 -8.97 -2.06
N VAL A 178 15.33 -8.00 -1.62
CA VAL A 178 14.87 -6.74 -1.05
C VAL A 178 14.66 -5.74 -2.18
N ALA A 179 13.42 -5.65 -2.65
CA ALA A 179 13.12 -5.14 -3.99
C ALA A 179 13.37 -3.65 -4.19
N THR A 180 13.38 -2.83 -3.13
CA THR A 180 13.85 -1.44 -3.19
C THR A 180 14.11 -0.89 -1.80
N ILE A 181 15.24 -0.20 -1.63
CA ILE A 181 15.47 0.78 -0.57
C ILE A 181 15.87 2.09 -1.24
N ARG A 182 15.27 3.20 -0.82
CA ARG A 182 15.72 4.53 -1.27
C ARG A 182 17.01 4.88 -0.52
N ASP A 183 18.08 5.19 -1.25
CA ASP A 183 19.29 5.79 -0.69
C ASP A 183 20.06 6.57 -1.76
N GLU A 184 19.79 7.88 -1.85
CA GLU A 184 20.52 8.75 -2.76
C GLU A 184 22.01 8.87 -2.42
N ASN A 185 22.41 8.75 -1.14
CA ASN A 185 23.80 8.93 -0.73
C ASN A 185 24.66 7.76 -1.21
N VAL A 186 24.12 6.53 -1.14
CA VAL A 186 24.77 5.35 -1.73
C VAL A 186 24.96 5.52 -3.23
N ILE A 187 23.91 5.96 -3.95
CA ILE A 187 24.00 6.16 -5.40
C ILE A 187 25.05 7.24 -5.75
N GLU A 188 25.04 8.37 -5.04
CA GLU A 188 26.02 9.46 -5.26
C GLU A 188 27.46 9.01 -5.00
N ALA A 189 27.69 8.21 -3.95
CA ALA A 189 29.01 7.67 -3.64
C ALA A 189 29.50 6.68 -4.70
N LEU A 190 28.62 5.81 -5.22
CA LEU A 190 28.94 4.89 -6.32
C LEU A 190 29.25 5.63 -7.62
N VAL A 191 28.53 6.73 -7.92
CA VAL A 191 28.87 7.61 -9.05
C VAL A 191 30.24 8.26 -8.85
N ALA A 192 30.51 8.81 -7.66
CA ALA A 192 31.75 9.51 -7.35
C ALA A 192 32.99 8.61 -7.41
N SER A 193 32.85 7.33 -7.02
CA SER A 193 33.92 6.34 -7.11
C SER A 193 34.06 5.72 -8.50
N ASN A 194 33.18 6.05 -9.46
CA ASN A 194 33.08 5.40 -10.75
C ASN A 194 32.93 3.87 -10.63
N ALA A 195 32.13 3.42 -9.67
CA ALA A 195 31.90 2.00 -9.38
C ALA A 195 31.38 1.25 -10.61
N GLN A 196 31.79 -0.01 -10.74
CA GLN A 196 31.43 -0.91 -11.83
C GLN A 196 30.80 -2.19 -11.28
N SER A 197 30.00 -2.86 -12.13
CA SER A 197 29.54 -4.23 -11.81
C SER A 197 30.75 -5.14 -11.56
N GLY A 198 30.68 -5.92 -10.48
CA GLY A 198 31.76 -6.76 -9.97
C GLY A 198 32.58 -6.15 -8.84
N ASP A 199 32.44 -4.85 -8.56
CA ASP A 199 33.15 -4.20 -7.45
C ASP A 199 32.64 -4.70 -6.09
N LEU A 200 33.55 -4.73 -5.10
CA LEU A 200 33.18 -4.97 -3.71
C LEU A 200 32.30 -3.83 -3.19
N PHE A 201 31.19 -4.19 -2.57
CA PHE A 201 30.27 -3.26 -1.93
C PHE A 201 30.35 -3.42 -0.41
N SER A 202 30.58 -2.32 0.30
CA SER A 202 30.62 -2.31 1.76
C SER A 202 30.18 -0.95 2.26
N MET A 203 28.87 -0.74 2.38
CA MET A 203 28.28 0.55 2.75
C MET A 203 27.08 0.37 3.68
N GLU A 204 26.74 1.42 4.42
CA GLU A 204 25.46 1.50 5.11
C GLU A 204 24.37 1.88 4.09
N VAL A 205 23.19 1.26 4.23
CA VAL A 205 22.07 1.42 3.29
C VAL A 205 20.81 1.78 4.07
N GLY A 206 20.12 2.84 3.62
CA GLY A 206 18.85 3.31 4.16
C GLY A 206 18.95 3.91 5.57
N GLY A 207 17.82 4.11 6.23
CA GLY A 207 17.76 4.47 7.65
C GLY A 207 18.24 5.89 7.99
N PHE A 208 18.32 6.79 7.01
CA PHE A 208 18.89 8.13 7.20
C PHE A 208 17.86 9.26 7.16
N ALA A 209 16.67 9.03 6.59
CA ALA A 209 15.72 10.12 6.32
C ALA A 209 15.00 10.61 7.58
N ALA A 210 14.65 9.70 8.50
CA ALA A 210 13.93 10.01 9.73
C ALA A 210 14.07 8.88 10.76
N PRO A 211 13.77 9.12 12.05
CA PRO A 211 13.71 8.05 13.06
C PRO A 211 12.75 6.90 12.69
N SER A 212 11.74 7.19 11.86
CA SER A 212 10.81 6.19 11.32
C SER A 212 11.44 5.22 10.33
N SER A 213 12.62 5.52 9.79
CA SER A 213 13.31 4.65 8.85
C SER A 213 14.06 3.51 9.55
N GLY A 214 14.31 3.63 10.85
CA GLY A 214 15.25 2.74 11.55
C GLY A 214 16.69 3.23 11.35
N ASP A 215 17.65 2.40 11.75
CA ASP A 215 19.07 2.72 11.61
C ASP A 215 19.62 2.24 10.24
N PRO A 216 20.64 2.90 9.68
CA PRO A 216 21.32 2.40 8.49
C PRO A 216 21.85 0.99 8.68
N VAL A 217 21.67 0.12 7.68
CA VAL A 217 22.13 -1.27 7.75
C VAL A 217 23.37 -1.45 6.92
N LYS A 218 24.44 -1.97 7.54
CA LYS A 218 25.67 -2.34 6.85
C LYS A 218 25.39 -3.52 5.92
N VAL A 219 25.64 -3.32 4.62
CA VAL A 219 25.58 -4.38 3.60
C VAL A 219 26.98 -4.57 3.05
N ASP A 220 27.50 -5.80 3.22
CA ASP A 220 28.75 -6.26 2.66
C ASP A 220 28.47 -7.29 1.57
N GLY A 221 28.96 -7.05 0.35
CA GLY A 221 28.56 -7.80 -0.82
C GLY A 221 29.29 -7.41 -2.10
N THR A 222 28.65 -7.66 -3.23
CA THR A 222 29.16 -7.33 -4.57
C THR A 222 28.13 -6.49 -5.31
N LEU A 223 28.57 -5.38 -5.90
CA LEU A 223 27.74 -4.59 -6.80
C LEU A 223 27.55 -5.36 -8.11
N THR A 224 26.37 -5.94 -8.35
CA THR A 224 26.12 -6.78 -9.54
C THR A 224 25.51 -6.00 -10.69
N TYR A 225 24.86 -4.88 -10.40
CA TYR A 225 24.38 -3.95 -11.44
C TYR A 225 24.48 -2.50 -10.95
N PHE A 226 24.91 -1.62 -11.84
CA PHE A 226 24.84 -0.18 -11.63
C PHE A 226 24.51 0.50 -12.96
N GLY A 227 23.26 0.90 -13.12
CA GLY A 227 22.77 1.42 -14.40
C GLY A 227 21.30 1.84 -14.38
N PRO A 228 20.72 2.13 -15.56
CA PRO A 228 19.36 2.63 -15.65
C PRO A 228 18.32 1.55 -15.32
N ALA A 229 17.37 1.88 -14.45
CA ALA A 229 16.20 1.06 -14.15
C ALA A 229 15.10 1.96 -13.55
N PHE A 230 13.84 1.54 -13.59
CA PHE A 230 12.71 2.28 -13.02
C PHE A 230 12.56 3.75 -13.46
N ARG A 231 13.09 4.10 -14.64
CA ARG A 231 13.21 5.50 -15.15
C ARG A 231 14.19 6.38 -14.38
N TYR A 232 15.04 5.79 -13.55
CA TYR A 232 16.21 6.45 -12.99
C TYR A 232 17.44 6.17 -13.86
N PRO A 233 18.39 7.12 -13.95
CA PRO A 233 19.62 6.93 -14.69
C PRO A 233 20.56 5.93 -14.01
N GLN A 234 20.49 5.82 -12.69
CA GLN A 234 21.34 4.95 -11.87
C GLN A 234 20.51 4.28 -10.77
N VAL A 235 20.63 2.97 -10.68
CA VAL A 235 20.10 2.07 -9.64
C VAL A 235 21.20 1.05 -9.37
N ALA A 236 21.44 0.75 -8.10
CA ALA A 236 22.41 -0.26 -7.70
C ALA A 236 21.70 -1.56 -7.31
N VAL A 237 22.25 -2.68 -7.72
CA VAL A 237 21.86 -4.02 -7.27
C VAL A 237 23.08 -4.62 -6.58
N VAL A 238 22.90 -5.02 -5.33
CA VAL A 238 23.98 -5.56 -4.50
C VAL A 238 23.60 -6.95 -4.04
N ASP A 239 24.41 -7.93 -4.40
CA ASP A 239 24.29 -9.30 -3.88
C ASP A 239 25.09 -9.42 -2.58
N PHE A 240 24.50 -10.06 -1.58
CA PHE A 240 25.08 -10.24 -0.25
C PHE A 240 24.61 -11.56 0.37
N GLY A 241 25.30 -11.99 1.43
CA GLY A 241 24.95 -13.22 2.15
C GLY A 241 24.89 -14.45 1.23
N ASP A 242 23.91 -15.32 1.46
CA ASP A 242 23.66 -16.51 0.65
C ASP A 242 22.50 -16.25 -0.33
N ARG A 243 22.82 -15.90 -1.59
CA ARG A 243 21.82 -15.60 -2.64
C ARG A 243 20.81 -14.50 -2.29
N ASN A 244 21.19 -13.53 -1.44
CA ASN A 244 20.34 -12.38 -1.16
C ASN A 244 20.76 -11.19 -2.01
N THR A 245 19.80 -10.35 -2.35
CA THR A 245 20.00 -9.18 -3.21
C THR A 245 19.20 -8.01 -2.64
N VAL A 246 19.80 -6.82 -2.63
CA VAL A 246 19.10 -5.56 -2.36
C VAL A 246 19.21 -4.62 -3.55
N ILE A 247 18.08 -4.01 -3.92
CA ILE A 247 18.02 -2.98 -4.95
C ILE A 247 17.98 -1.61 -4.27
N ILE A 248 18.92 -0.74 -4.62
CA ILE A 248 19.06 0.60 -4.04
C ILE A 248 18.72 1.63 -5.10
N THR A 249 17.84 2.57 -4.76
CA THR A 249 17.27 3.55 -5.69
C THR A 249 17.52 4.98 -5.22
N PRO A 250 17.71 5.95 -6.14
CA PRO A 250 18.01 7.34 -5.76
C PRO A 250 16.78 8.13 -5.27
N ALA A 251 15.57 7.57 -5.43
CA ALA A 251 14.32 8.18 -5.03
C ALA A 251 13.26 7.09 -4.79
N LEU A 252 12.09 7.50 -4.27
CA LEU A 252 11.00 6.58 -3.93
C LEU A 252 10.58 5.71 -5.12
N LYS A 253 10.73 4.39 -4.98
CA LYS A 253 10.22 3.41 -5.93
C LYS A 253 9.41 2.32 -5.23
N GLN A 254 8.18 2.15 -5.69
CA GLN A 254 7.33 1.03 -5.29
C GLN A 254 7.33 -0.02 -6.39
N VAL A 255 7.65 -1.27 -6.03
CA VAL A 255 7.48 -2.45 -6.90
C VAL A 255 6.08 -3.00 -6.70
N ILE A 256 5.35 -3.16 -7.80
CA ILE A 256 3.96 -3.65 -7.83
C ILE A 256 3.76 -4.85 -8.75
N TRP A 257 4.70 -5.07 -9.67
CA TRP A 257 4.72 -6.15 -10.65
C TRP A 257 6.05 -6.90 -10.64
N LEU A 258 6.05 -8.17 -11.04
CA LEU A 258 7.25 -8.99 -11.12
C LEU A 258 8.17 -8.51 -12.26
N GLU A 259 7.59 -8.14 -13.38
CA GLU A 259 8.33 -7.69 -14.57
C GLU A 259 9.11 -6.38 -14.31
N GLU A 260 8.77 -5.65 -13.25
CA GLU A 260 9.53 -4.45 -12.86
C GLU A 260 10.92 -4.79 -12.32
N ILE A 261 11.10 -5.96 -11.70
CA ILE A 261 12.38 -6.42 -11.17
C ILE A 261 13.18 -7.25 -12.18
N GLU A 262 12.68 -7.42 -13.42
CA GLU A 262 13.40 -8.07 -14.53
C GLU A 262 14.28 -7.04 -15.27
N PHE A 263 15.44 -6.72 -14.69
CA PHE A 263 16.44 -5.85 -15.32
C PHE A 263 17.86 -6.21 -14.88
N GLY A 264 18.84 -5.87 -15.71
CA GLY A 264 20.23 -6.23 -15.43
C GLY A 264 20.38 -7.75 -15.26
N PRO A 265 20.95 -8.23 -14.15
CA PRO A 265 21.09 -9.66 -13.86
C PRO A 265 19.88 -10.30 -13.15
N LEU A 266 18.84 -9.53 -12.82
CA LEU A 266 17.75 -10.00 -11.98
C LEU A 266 16.70 -10.82 -12.75
N ASP A 267 16.45 -12.05 -12.28
CA ASP A 267 15.28 -12.88 -12.63
C ASP A 267 14.49 -13.16 -11.34
N PRO A 268 13.18 -12.83 -11.27
CA PRO A 268 12.35 -13.17 -10.12
C PRO A 268 12.39 -14.65 -9.73
N ASN A 269 12.61 -15.56 -10.68
CA ASN A 269 12.63 -17.00 -10.42
C ASN A 269 13.88 -17.47 -9.65
N ASP A 270 14.89 -16.61 -9.49
CA ASP A 270 16.10 -16.91 -8.71
C ASP A 270 15.87 -16.71 -7.20
N TYR A 271 14.72 -16.15 -6.80
CA TYR A 271 14.43 -15.78 -5.42
C TYR A 271 13.25 -16.55 -4.84
N ASP A 272 13.38 -16.90 -3.57
CA ASP A 272 12.39 -17.63 -2.78
C ASP A 272 11.54 -16.69 -1.91
N VAL A 273 12.09 -15.52 -1.56
CA VAL A 273 11.48 -14.53 -0.66
C VAL A 273 11.63 -13.12 -1.23
N PHE A 274 10.56 -12.34 -1.19
CA PHE A 274 10.51 -10.97 -1.66
C PHE A 274 10.15 -10.02 -0.51
N VAL A 275 11.03 -9.07 -0.18
CA VAL A 275 10.71 -7.96 0.71
C VAL A 275 10.23 -6.78 -0.15
N LEU A 276 8.94 -6.45 -0.03
CA LEU A 276 8.29 -5.41 -0.83
C LEU A 276 7.83 -4.26 0.06
N LYS A 277 8.36 -3.05 -0.18
CA LYS A 277 7.94 -1.83 0.52
C LYS A 277 6.61 -1.29 -0.04
N SER A 278 5.53 -1.98 0.26
CA SER A 278 4.20 -1.73 -0.30
C SER A 278 3.08 -2.12 0.67
N ARG A 279 1.98 -1.36 0.65
CA ARG A 279 0.79 -1.65 1.47
C ARG A 279 -0.10 -2.72 0.84
N VAL A 280 -0.82 -2.39 -0.21
CA VAL A 280 -1.68 -3.36 -0.93
C VAL A 280 -1.30 -3.50 -2.40
N HIS A 281 -0.57 -2.54 -3.00
CA HIS A 281 -0.36 -2.51 -4.45
C HIS A 281 0.43 -3.70 -5.00
N PHE A 282 1.36 -4.24 -4.20
CA PHE A 282 2.08 -5.47 -4.50
C PHE A 282 1.16 -6.66 -4.80
N ARG A 283 -0.05 -6.67 -4.21
CA ARG A 283 -1.01 -7.76 -4.42
C ARG A 283 -1.34 -7.94 -5.90
N ARG A 284 -1.23 -6.88 -6.71
CA ARG A 284 -1.43 -6.96 -8.16
C ARG A 284 -0.51 -7.97 -8.84
N GLY A 285 0.80 -7.84 -8.62
CA GLY A 285 1.79 -8.68 -9.28
C GLY A 285 2.12 -9.97 -8.54
N PHE A 286 1.91 -10.00 -7.23
CA PHE A 286 2.38 -11.10 -6.38
C PHE A 286 1.25 -11.94 -5.77
N ASP A 287 0.07 -11.39 -5.52
CA ASP A 287 -1.02 -12.12 -4.84
C ASP A 287 -2.12 -12.54 -5.81
N GLU A 288 -2.73 -11.56 -6.49
CA GLU A 288 -3.84 -11.75 -7.41
C GLU A 288 -3.42 -12.46 -8.71
N SER A 289 -2.11 -12.51 -9.01
CA SER A 289 -1.53 -13.34 -10.08
C SER A 289 -1.40 -14.82 -9.68
N GLY A 290 -1.49 -15.14 -8.38
CA GLY A 290 -1.22 -16.45 -7.82
C GLY A 290 0.27 -16.78 -7.69
N TYR A 291 1.16 -15.80 -7.85
CA TYR A 291 2.61 -16.03 -7.79
C TYR A 291 3.10 -16.37 -6.38
N ALA A 292 2.79 -15.54 -5.38
CA ALA A 292 3.20 -15.75 -4.00
C ALA A 292 2.28 -16.77 -3.33
N LYS A 293 2.89 -17.82 -2.78
CA LYS A 293 2.19 -18.86 -2.04
C LYS A 293 1.94 -18.44 -0.59
N THR A 294 2.81 -17.59 -0.04
CA THR A 294 2.72 -17.05 1.31
C THR A 294 2.87 -15.54 1.30
N ILE A 295 1.99 -14.83 1.99
CA ILE A 295 2.08 -13.37 2.15
C ILE A 295 2.02 -13.04 3.64
N ILE A 296 3.02 -12.32 4.11
CA ILE A 296 3.13 -11.87 5.50
C ILE A 296 3.23 -10.34 5.48
N LEU A 297 2.24 -9.68 6.11
CA LEU A 297 2.25 -8.23 6.27
C LEU A 297 3.19 -7.85 7.43
N VAL A 298 4.03 -6.82 7.22
CA VAL A 298 5.11 -6.44 8.16
C VAL A 298 4.96 -4.99 8.64
N ASP A 299 4.86 -4.79 9.96
CA ASP A 299 4.79 -3.48 10.63
C ASP A 299 6.10 -3.09 11.30
N ALA A 300 6.79 -2.08 10.80
CA ALA A 300 7.90 -1.49 11.53
C ALA A 300 7.46 -0.95 12.90
N PRO A 301 8.34 -0.97 13.91
CA PRO A 301 8.04 -0.39 15.22
C PRO A 301 7.89 1.13 15.16
N GLY A 302 7.03 1.65 16.03
CA GLY A 302 6.94 3.08 16.34
C GLY A 302 5.68 3.79 15.81
N PRO A 303 5.39 5.00 16.34
CA PRO A 303 4.18 5.76 16.06
C PRO A 303 4.39 6.73 14.90
N PHE A 304 4.68 6.21 13.70
CA PHE A 304 5.01 7.04 12.54
C PHE A 304 3.95 6.96 11.44
N VAL A 305 4.02 7.87 10.46
CA VAL A 305 3.16 7.80 9.27
C VAL A 305 3.37 6.45 8.60
N GLY A 306 2.28 5.70 8.43
CA GLY A 306 2.32 4.32 7.97
C GLY A 306 1.96 3.31 9.05
N THR A 307 2.03 3.66 10.34
CA THR A 307 1.65 2.77 11.46
C THR A 307 0.18 2.37 11.42
N ASN A 308 -0.12 1.19 11.98
CA ASN A 308 -1.49 0.76 12.25
C ASN A 308 -2.03 1.19 13.61
N ALA A 309 -1.16 1.65 14.52
CA ALA A 309 -1.54 2.20 15.82
C ALA A 309 -1.85 3.69 15.68
N LEU A 310 -2.99 4.05 15.05
CA LEU A 310 -3.33 5.44 14.78
C LEU A 310 -3.45 6.26 16.09
N GLU A 311 -3.88 5.64 17.19
CA GLU A 311 -3.94 6.24 18.52
C GLU A 311 -2.61 6.77 19.06
N ALA A 312 -1.49 6.31 18.50
CA ALA A 312 -0.17 6.76 18.90
C ALA A 312 0.31 8.00 18.13
N LEU A 313 -0.45 8.44 17.11
CA LEU A 313 -0.10 9.60 16.29
C LEU A 313 -0.54 10.91 16.96
N PRO A 314 0.22 12.00 16.79
CA PRO A 314 -0.06 13.28 17.42
C PRO A 314 -1.11 14.08 16.63
N TYR A 315 -2.37 13.62 16.63
CA TYR A 315 -3.47 14.35 15.99
C TYR A 315 -3.85 15.60 16.79
N GLU A 316 -3.92 16.75 16.12
CA GLU A 316 -4.43 18.01 16.69
C GLU A 316 -5.85 18.33 16.18
N ASN A 317 -6.19 17.83 14.99
CA ASN A 317 -7.43 18.14 14.27
C ASN A 317 -8.37 16.93 14.15
N VAL A 318 -7.99 15.79 14.72
CA VAL A 318 -8.78 14.55 14.71
C VAL A 318 -9.13 14.13 16.14
N THR A 319 -10.42 13.99 16.41
CA THR A 319 -10.94 13.34 17.62
C THR A 319 -11.12 11.85 17.32
N LEU A 320 -10.10 11.03 17.56
CA LEU A 320 -10.13 9.60 17.19
C LEU A 320 -11.32 8.84 17.79
N THR A 321 -11.76 9.21 18.99
CA THR A 321 -12.92 8.59 19.65
C THR A 321 -14.25 8.78 18.91
N ASP A 322 -14.31 9.69 17.94
CA ASP A 322 -15.47 9.86 17.05
C ASP A 322 -15.46 8.83 15.90
N HIS A 323 -14.50 7.89 15.89
CA HIS A 323 -14.35 6.88 14.86
C HIS A 323 -14.12 5.49 15.47
N TYR A 324 -14.78 4.47 14.91
CA TYR A 324 -14.41 3.08 15.15
C TYR A 324 -13.02 2.81 14.54
N PRO A 325 -12.09 2.13 15.26
CA PRO A 325 -12.31 1.30 16.45
C PRO A 325 -12.08 2.01 17.79
N TYR A 326 -11.70 3.29 17.79
CA TYR A 326 -11.31 4.03 19.00
C TYR A 326 -12.51 4.56 19.80
N GLY A 327 -13.67 4.64 19.17
CA GLY A 327 -14.94 4.91 19.84
C GLY A 327 -16.11 4.77 18.87
N THR A 328 -17.21 5.43 19.22
CA THR A 328 -18.45 5.38 18.46
C THR A 328 -18.90 6.80 18.10
N PRO A 329 -19.11 7.11 16.80
CA PRO A 329 -19.54 8.43 16.37
C PRO A 329 -20.90 8.80 16.96
N PRO A 330 -21.16 10.10 17.22
CA PRO A 330 -22.49 10.56 17.62
C PRO A 330 -23.58 10.11 16.64
N GLY A 331 -24.66 9.52 17.16
CA GLY A 331 -25.78 9.01 16.34
C GLY A 331 -25.60 7.58 15.80
N ARG A 332 -24.49 6.91 16.14
CA ARG A 332 -24.32 5.46 15.97
C ARG A 332 -24.51 4.76 17.31
N ASN A 333 -25.28 3.67 17.33
CA ASN A 333 -25.39 2.75 18.48
C ASN A 333 -24.62 1.46 18.21
#